data_AF-A0A7L3G5L3-F1
#
_entry.id   AF-A0A7L3G5L3-F1
#
_cell.length_a   1.000
_cell.length_b   1.000
_cell.length_c   1.000
_cell.angle_alpha   90.00
_cell.angle_beta   90.00
_cell.angle_gamma   90.00
#
_symmetry.space_group_name_H-M   'P 1'
#
loop_
_entity.id
_entity.type
_entity.pdbx_description
1 polymer ?
#
loop_
_entity_poly.entity_id
_entity_poly.type
_entity_poly.pdbx_seq_one_letter_code
_entity_poly.pdbx_strand_id
1 'polypeptide(L)'
;SHTGERPFLCAECGKSFGRSSSLACHQRIHASRKPYACGTCGKAFTQLSSFQSHQRVHTGERPYLCPQCGRMFSDPSSYRRHQRAHQ
;
A
#
# COMPACT_ATOMS: atom_id res chain seq x y z
N SER A 1 13.28 -21.48 4.33
CA SER A 1 12.16 -22.22 3.71
C SER A 1 10.89 -21.40 3.83
N HIS A 2 10.47 -20.72 2.76
CA HIS A 2 9.19 -20.00 2.73
C HIS A 2 8.19 -20.94 2.05
N THR A 3 7.39 -21.68 2.82
CA THR A 3 6.54 -22.77 2.29
C THR A 3 5.46 -22.30 1.30
N GLY A 4 5.31 -20.99 1.09
CA GLY A 4 4.44 -20.45 0.03
C GLY A 4 2.95 -20.78 0.22
N GLU A 5 2.60 -21.43 1.33
CA GLU A 5 1.24 -21.84 1.63
C GLU A 5 0.36 -20.61 1.81
N ARG A 6 -0.75 -20.61 1.08
CA ARG A 6 -1.74 -19.54 1.08
C ARG A 6 -3.10 -20.13 1.47
N PRO A 7 -3.28 -20.54 2.74
CA PRO A 7 -4.47 -21.28 3.16
C PRO A 7 -5.76 -20.44 3.14
N PHE A 8 -5.64 -19.11 3.06
CA PHE A 8 -6.79 -18.21 3.12
C PHE A 8 -7.30 -17.89 1.72
N LEU A 9 -8.35 -18.56 1.26
CA LEU A 9 -8.96 -18.36 -0.07
C LEU A 9 -10.09 -17.33 -0.05
N CYS A 10 -10.13 -16.45 -1.05
CA CYS A 10 -11.28 -15.59 -1.32
C CYS A 10 -12.33 -16.38 -2.10
N ALA A 11 -13.52 -16.57 -1.52
CA ALA A 11 -14.62 -17.28 -2.17
C ALA A 11 -15.16 -16.56 -3.43
N GLU A 12 -15.05 -15.22 -3.49
CA GLU A 12 -15.60 -14.43 -4.60
C GLU A 12 -14.73 -14.45 -5.86
N CYS A 13 -13.41 -14.59 -5.72
CA CYS A 13 -12.48 -14.51 -6.87
C CYS A 13 -11.40 -15.60 -6.89
N GLY A 14 -11.42 -16.54 -5.95
CA GLY A 14 -10.46 -17.65 -5.85
C GLY A 14 -9.04 -17.26 -5.43
N LYS A 15 -8.75 -15.98 -5.19
CA LYS A 15 -7.40 -15.55 -4.77
C LYS A 15 -7.07 -16.08 -3.38
N SER A 16 -5.93 -16.75 -3.26
CA SER A 16 -5.40 -17.25 -1.99
C SER A 16 -4.50 -16.21 -1.32
N PHE A 17 -4.36 -16.24 0.00
CA PHE A 17 -3.51 -15.36 0.80
C PHE A 17 -2.82 -16.16 1.90
N GLY A 18 -1.60 -15.73 2.30
CA GLY A 18 -0.85 -16.36 3.40
C GLY A 18 -1.29 -15.92 4.79
N ARG A 19 -2.12 -14.88 4.90
CA ARG A 19 -2.63 -14.35 6.18
C ARG A 19 -4.11 -14.00 6.08
N SER A 20 -4.88 -14.34 7.12
CA SER A 20 -6.30 -14.01 7.23
C SER A 20 -6.56 -12.50 7.14
N SER A 21 -5.71 -11.68 7.76
CA SER A 21 -5.80 -10.21 7.68
C SER A 21 -5.64 -9.67 6.26
N SER A 22 -4.84 -10.34 5.43
CA SER A 22 -4.67 -9.98 4.02
C SER A 22 -5.91 -10.34 3.19
N LEU A 23 -6.52 -11.50 3.46
CA LEU A 23 -7.81 -11.89 2.87
C LEU A 23 -8.93 -10.92 3.29
N ALA A 24 -9.05 -10.60 4.58
CA ALA A 24 -10.07 -9.68 5.09
C ALA A 24 -9.92 -8.27 4.50
N CYS A 25 -8.68 -7.80 4.31
CA CYS A 25 -8.40 -6.54 3.62
C CYS A 25 -8.81 -6.61 2.15
N HIS A 26 -8.48 -7.73 1.47
CA HIS A 26 -8.85 -7.96 0.07
C HIS A 26 -10.37 -7.96 -0.14
N GLN A 27 -11.14 -8.61 0.74
CA GLN A 27 -12.61 -8.66 0.65
C GLN A 27 -13.26 -7.28 0.69
N ARG A 28 -12.62 -6.25 1.28
CA ARG A 28 -13.13 -4.87 1.24
C ARG A 28 -13.23 -4.31 -0.18
N ILE A 29 -12.43 -4.83 -1.11
CA ILE A 29 -12.43 -4.42 -2.52
C ILE A 29 -13.74 -4.85 -3.17
N HIS A 30 -14.21 -6.07 -2.91
CA HIS A 30 -15.47 -6.58 -3.47
C HIS A 30 -16.68 -5.85 -2.88
N ALA A 31 -16.64 -5.62 -1.56
CA ALA A 31 -17.68 -4.84 -0.89
C ALA A 31 -17.64 -3.34 -1.21
N SER A 32 -16.69 -2.87 -2.03
CA SER A 32 -16.43 -1.44 -2.31
C SER A 32 -16.29 -0.57 -1.05
N ARG A 33 -15.97 -1.18 0.10
CA ARG A 33 -15.83 -0.47 1.38
C ARG A 33 -14.46 0.18 1.45
N LYS A 34 -14.45 1.51 1.39
CA LYS A 34 -13.24 2.34 1.52
C LYS A 34 -13.34 3.17 2.79
N PRO A 35 -13.01 2.60 3.97
CA PRO A 35 -13.23 3.27 5.25
C PRO A 35 -12.34 4.50 5.46
N TYR A 36 -11.25 4.64 4.68
CA TYR A 36 -10.32 5.75 4.82
C TYR A 36 -10.53 6.76 3.70
N ALA A 37 -11.33 7.79 3.93
CA ALA A 37 -11.59 8.86 2.98
C ALA A 37 -10.73 10.09 3.26
N CYS A 38 -10.20 10.70 2.21
CA CYS A 38 -9.49 11.96 2.27
C CYS A 38 -10.48 13.12 2.31
N GLY A 39 -10.49 13.87 3.40
CA GLY A 39 -11.32 15.08 3.52
C GLY A 39 -10.96 16.19 2.54
N THR A 40 -9.70 16.22 2.05
CA THR A 40 -9.22 17.28 1.14
C THR A 40 -9.69 17.07 -0.31
N CYS A 41 -9.74 15.82 -0.80
CA CYS A 41 -10.04 15.54 -2.22
C CYS A 41 -11.08 14.44 -2.45
N GLY A 42 -11.71 13.92 -1.39
CA GLY A 42 -12.75 12.88 -1.48
C GLY A 42 -12.26 11.48 -1.87
N LYS A 43 -10.96 11.30 -2.18
CA LYS A 43 -10.43 9.97 -2.51
C LYS A 43 -10.49 9.05 -1.30
N ALA A 44 -11.00 7.84 -1.51
CA ALA A 44 -11.12 6.83 -0.47
C ALA A 44 -10.25 5.59 -0.74
N PHE A 45 -9.75 4.98 0.34
CA PHE A 45 -8.79 3.88 0.34
C PHE A 45 -9.30 2.72 1.18
N THR A 46 -8.92 1.50 0.80
CA THR A 46 -9.25 0.27 1.54
C THR A 46 -8.28 0.00 2.69
N GLN A 47 -7.08 0.62 2.67
CA GLN A 47 -5.98 0.43 3.60
C GLN A 47 -5.52 1.75 4.21
N LEU A 48 -5.23 1.74 5.52
CA LEU A 48 -4.76 2.91 6.27
C LEU A 48 -3.40 3.40 5.77
N SER A 49 -2.46 2.49 5.50
CA SER A 49 -1.11 2.84 5.01
C SER A 49 -1.15 3.57 3.67
N SER A 50 -2.02 3.13 2.76
CA SER A 50 -2.25 3.80 1.46
C SER A 50 -2.86 5.19 1.65
N PHE A 51 -3.81 5.33 2.59
CA PHE A 51 -4.39 6.63 2.93
C PHE A 51 -3.35 7.59 3.52
N GLN A 52 -2.56 7.15 4.50
CA GLN A 52 -1.49 7.96 5.11
C GLN A 52 -0.44 8.39 4.09
N SER A 53 -0.01 7.47 3.20
CA SER A 53 0.91 7.84 2.13
C SER A 53 0.27 8.82 1.14
N HIS A 54 -1.03 8.72 0.88
CA HIS A 54 -1.75 9.68 0.04
C HIS A 54 -1.81 11.07 0.68
N GLN A 55 -2.00 11.18 2.00
CA GLN A 55 -2.06 12.49 2.67
C GLN A 55 -0.79 13.33 2.44
N ARG A 56 0.37 12.68 2.26
CA ARG A 56 1.64 13.35 1.95
C ARG A 56 1.65 14.08 0.60
N VAL A 57 0.75 13.73 -0.31
CA VAL A 57 0.58 14.45 -1.58
C VAL A 57 0.03 15.86 -1.33
N HIS A 58 -0.80 16.03 -0.30
CA HIS A 58 -1.38 17.33 0.05
C HIS A 58 -0.42 18.17 0.90
N THR A 59 0.34 17.53 1.80
CA THR A 59 1.31 18.24 2.65
C THR A 59 2.65 18.50 1.98
N GLY A 60 2.95 17.80 0.88
CA GLY A 60 4.25 17.86 0.22
C GLY A 60 5.38 17.14 0.98
N GLU A 61 5.06 16.40 2.05
CA GLU A 61 6.05 15.70 2.87
C GLU A 61 6.76 14.60 2.07
N ARG A 62 8.10 14.61 2.08
CA ARG A 62 8.94 13.64 1.36
C ARG A 62 9.99 13.02 2.31
N PRO A 63 9.57 12.14 3.23
CA PRO A 63 10.45 11.67 4.31
C PRO A 63 11.56 10.72 3.85
N TYR A 64 11.51 10.22 2.61
CA TYR A 64 12.49 9.25 2.12
C TYR A 64 13.55 9.94 1.25
N LEU A 65 14.71 10.22 1.84
CA LEU A 65 15.88 10.76 1.14
C LEU A 65 16.72 9.63 0.53
N CYS A 66 17.08 9.75 -0.74
CA CYS A 66 18.14 8.94 -1.33
C CYS A 66 19.51 9.56 -1.01
N PRO A 67 20.37 8.90 -0.21
CA PRO A 67 21.67 9.46 0.18
C PRO A 67 22.66 9.55 -0.99
N GLN A 68 22.45 8.78 -2.07
CA GLN A 68 23.38 8.74 -3.20
C GLN A 68 23.19 9.91 -4.17
N CYS A 69 21.95 10.37 -4.37
CA CYS A 69 21.65 11.44 -5.34
C CYS A 69 20.82 12.61 -4.76
N GLY A 70 20.52 12.59 -3.46
CA GLY A 70 19.75 13.63 -2.77
C GLY A 70 18.25 13.65 -3.10
N ARG A 71 17.76 12.76 -3.97
CA ARG A 71 16.35 12.76 -4.37
C ARG A 71 15.44 12.30 -3.24
N MET A 72 14.41 13.11 -2.94
CA MET A 72 13.43 12.81 -1.88
C MET A 72 12.16 12.16 -2.46
N PHE A 73 11.47 11.33 -1.69
CA PHE A 73 10.22 10.64 -2.09
C PHE A 73 9.18 10.70 -0.98
N SER A 74 7.90 10.75 -1.36
CA SER A 74 6.74 10.74 -0.44
C SER A 74 6.24 9.32 -0.11
N ASP A 75 6.52 8.34 -0.97
CA ASP A 75 6.11 6.94 -0.84
C ASP A 75 7.33 6.01 -0.71
N PRO A 76 7.33 5.08 0.27
CA PRO A 76 8.46 4.17 0.49
C PRO A 76 8.67 3.16 -0.65
N SER A 77 7.63 2.81 -1.40
CA SER A 77 7.71 1.83 -2.48
C SER A 77 8.47 2.41 -3.67
N SER A 78 8.16 3.66 -4.01
CA SER A 78 8.83 4.48 -5.03
C SER A 78 10.29 4.71 -4.67
N TYR A 79 10.58 5.03 -3.41
CA TYR A 79 11.95 5.13 -2.89
C TYR A 79 12.74 3.82 -3.05
N ARG A 80 12.20 2.69 -2.59
CA ARG A 80 12.84 1.37 -2.71
C ARG A 80 13.07 0.95 -4.16
N ARG A 81 12.14 1.27 -5.07
CA ARG A 81 12.34 1.03 -6.51
C ARG A 81 13.46 1.89 -7.07
N HIS A 82 13.50 3.17 -6.69
CA HIS A 82 14.56 4.07 -7.10
C HIS A 82 15.94 3.64 -6.60
N GLN A 83 16.06 3.23 -5.33
CA GLN A 83 17.34 2.76 -4.78
C GLN A 83 17.91 1.56 -5.54
N ARG A 84 17.04 0.65 -6.01
CA ARG A 84 17.47 -0.50 -6.82
C ARG A 84 18.05 -0.10 -8.18
N ALA A 85 17.76 1.10 -8.68
CA ALA A 85 18.29 1.59 -9.95
C ALA A 85 19.71 2.16 -9.83
N HIS A 86 20.23 2.32 -8.60
CA HIS A 86 21.62 2.70 -8.36
C HIS A 86 22.53 1.50 -8.02
N GLN A 87 21.96 0.30 -7.98
CA GLN A 87 22.73 -0.95 -7.94
C GLN A 87 23.31 -1.23 -9.32
#